data_AF-A0A2D8HTA7-F1
#
_entry.id   AF-A0A2D8HTA7-F1
#
_cell.length_a   1.000
_cell.length_b   1.000
_cell.length_c   1.000
_cell.angle_alpha   90.00
_cell.angle_beta   90.00
_cell.angle_gamma   90.00
#
_symmetry.space_group_name_H-M   'P 1'
#
loop_
_entity.id
_entity.type
_entity.pdbx_description
1 polymer ?
#
loop_
_entity_poly.entity_id
_entity_poly.type
_entity_poly.pdbx_seq_one_letter_code
_entity_poly.pdbx_strand_id
1 'polypeptide(L)' 'GIAVQDAHASVQQQADYITRCHGGYGAVREVCDLIMLSQGQLHLATGASV' A
#
# COMPACT_ATOMS: atom_id res chain seq x y z
N GLY A 1 -2.40 -9.92 -5.70
CA GLY A 1 -2.98 -9.66 -4.37
C GLY A 1 -2.04 -8.81 -3.54
N ILE A 2 -2.57 -7.96 -2.67
CA ILE A 2 -1.78 -7.17 -1.72
C ILE A 2 -2.16 -7.58 -0.31
N ALA A 3 -1.17 -7.80 0.54
CA ALA A 3 -1.36 -8.07 1.97
C ALA A 3 -0.75 -6.96 2.82
N VAL A 4 -1.34 -6.70 3.98
CA VAL A 4 -0.74 -5.81 4.97
C VAL A 4 0.33 -6.53 5.78
N GLN A 5 1.27 -5.79 6.36
CA GLN A 5 2.40 -6.37 7.10
C GLN A 5 1.97 -7.34 8.24
N ASP A 6 0.85 -7.04 8.88
CA ASP A 6 0.25 -7.80 9.98
C ASP A 6 -0.84 -8.78 9.52
N ALA A 7 -0.99 -8.98 8.20
CA ALA A 7 -1.92 -9.98 7.68
C ALA A 7 -1.50 -11.40 8.08
N HIS A 8 -2.45 -12.32 8.13
CA HIS A 8 -2.16 -13.72 8.42
C HIS A 8 -1.14 -14.31 7.42
N ALA A 9 -0.20 -15.13 7.90
CA ALA A 9 0.93 -15.63 7.10
C ALA A 9 0.50 -16.33 5.80
N SER A 10 -0.61 -17.07 5.81
CA SER A 10 -1.15 -17.70 4.60
C SER A 10 -1.56 -16.70 3.51
N VAL A 11 -2.01 -15.52 3.89
CA VAL A 11 -2.39 -14.44 2.97
C VAL A 11 -1.13 -13.76 2.43
N GLN A 12 -0.14 -13.52 3.29
CA GLN A 12 1.15 -12.94 2.88
C GLN A 12 1.87 -13.81 1.84
N GLN A 13 1.86 -15.14 2.02
CA GLN A 13 2.49 -16.09 1.08
C GLN A 13 1.84 -16.10 -0.32
N GLN A 14 0.59 -15.66 -0.42
CA GLN A 14 -0.15 -15.59 -1.70
C GLN A 14 -0.19 -14.17 -2.28
N ALA A 15 0.38 -13.18 -1.58
CA ALA A 15 0.39 -11.80 -2.03
C ALA A 15 1.59 -11.51 -2.92
N ASP A 16 1.35 -10.75 -3.99
CA ASP A 16 2.43 -10.26 -4.87
C ASP A 16 3.20 -9.12 -4.21
N TYR A 17 2.56 -8.44 -3.25
CA TYR A 17 3.15 -7.35 -2.51
C TYR A 17 2.65 -7.35 -1.06
N ILE A 18 3.57 -7.18 -0.13
CA ILE A 18 3.29 -7.02 1.30
C ILE A 18 3.69 -5.60 1.68
N THR A 19 2.75 -4.84 2.26
CA THR A 19 3.03 -3.47 2.70
C THR A 19 4.06 -3.44 3.82
N ARG A 20 4.81 -2.36 3.91
CA ARG A 20 5.75 -2.12 5.03
C ARG A 20 5.02 -1.61 6.27
N CYS A 21 3.96 -0.82 6.07
CA CYS A 21 3.11 -0.38 7.16
C CYS A 21 2.15 -1.48 7.61
N HIS A 22 1.84 -1.50 8.91
CA HIS A 22 0.78 -2.33 9.48
C HIS A 22 -0.60 -1.83 9.01
N GLY A 23 -1.60 -2.71 9.04
CA GLY A 23 -3.00 -2.36 8.81
C GLY A 23 -3.46 -1.22 9.71
N GLY A 24 -4.07 -0.19 9.12
CA GLY A 24 -4.51 1.01 9.85
C GLY A 24 -3.43 2.08 10.10
N TYR A 25 -2.14 1.78 9.86
CA TYR A 25 -1.03 2.73 10.04
C TYR A 25 -0.50 3.29 8.72
N GLY A 26 -1.38 3.46 7.73
CA GLY A 26 -1.00 3.98 6.42
C GLY A 26 -0.67 2.91 5.37
N ALA A 27 -0.93 1.63 5.62
CA ALA A 27 -0.77 0.58 4.61
C ALA A 27 -1.56 0.84 3.32
N VAL A 28 -2.78 1.39 3.42
CA VAL A 28 -3.56 1.78 2.23
C VAL A 28 -2.93 2.95 1.50
N ARG A 29 -2.40 3.94 2.24
CA ARG A 29 -1.70 5.09 1.64
C ARG A 29 -0.46 4.64 0.88
N GLU A 30 0.32 3.73 1.46
CA GLU A 30 1.48 3.12 0.80
C GLU A 30 1.10 2.47 -0.54
N VAL A 31 0.01 1.69 -0.56
CA VAL A 31 -0.51 1.08 -1.79
C VAL A 31 -0.96 2.12 -2.80
N CYS A 32 -1.71 3.14 -2.37
CA CYS A 32 -2.12 4.24 -3.24
C CYS A 32 -0.93 4.96 -3.88
N ASP A 33 0.10 5.28 -3.07
CA ASP A 33 1.31 5.94 -3.55
C ASP A 33 2.06 5.04 -4.54
N LEU A 34 2.11 3.72 -4.29
CA LEU A 34 2.75 2.75 -5.19
C LEU A 34 2.02 2.64 -6.54
N ILE A 35 0.68 2.64 -6.53
CA ILE A 35 -0.14 2.66 -7.75
C ILE A 35 0.08 3.97 -8.51
N MET A 36 0.02 5.12 -7.83
CA MET A 36 0.26 6.43 -8.45
C MET A 36 1.68 6.56 -9.00
N LEU A 37 2.69 5.96 -8.34
CA LEU A 37 4.06 5.89 -8.83
C LEU A 37 4.14 5.12 -10.14
N SER A 38 3.50 3.94 -10.19
CA SER A 38 3.50 3.09 -11.40
C SER A 38 2.83 3.76 -12.61
N GLN A 39 1.89 4.66 -12.36
CA GLN A 39 1.19 5.42 -13.41
C GLN A 39 1.92 6.73 -13.77
N GLY A 40 3.02 7.06 -13.10
CA GLY A 40 3.73 8.34 -13.25
C GLY A 40 2.94 9.55 -12.74
N GLN A 41 1.86 9.32 -11.98
CA GLN A 41 0.94 10.35 -11.52
C GLN A 41 1.18 10.81 -10.08
N LEU A 42 2.21 10.26 -9.41
CA LEU A 42 2.53 10.62 -8.03
C LEU A 42 2.74 12.13 -7.83
N HIS A 43 3.30 12.83 -8.82
CA HIS A 43 3.50 14.28 -8.77
C HIS A 43 2.17 15.05 -8.74
N LEU A 44 1.12 14.52 -9.35
CA LEU A 44 -0.21 15.15 -9.42
C LEU A 44 -1.05 14.88 -8.17
N ALA A 45 -0.56 14.07 -7.23
CA ALA A 45 -1.28 13.72 -6.02
C ALA A 45 -1.29 14.91 -5.03
N THR A 46 -2.22 15.84 -5.22
CA THR A 46 -2.60 16.83 -4.19
C THR A 46 -3.45 16.16 -3.12
N GLY A 47 -2.80 15.44 -2.21
CA GLY A 47 -3.44 14.89 -1.01
C GLY A 47 -3.42 15.91 0.13
N ALA A 48 -4.59 16.32 0.62
CA ALA A 48 -4.69 17.01 1.89
C ALA A 48 -4.48 15.97 3.02
N SER A 49 -3.33 16.02 3.68
CA SER A 49 -3.12 15.28 4.93
C SER A 49 -3.99 15.94 6.02
N VAL A 50 -5.17 15.38 6.27
CA VAL A 50 -6.07 15.76 7.37
C VAL A 50 -5.89 14.86 8.57
#